data_AF-W7I959-F1
#
_entry.id   AF-W7I959-F1
#
_cell.length_a   1.000
_cell.length_b   1.000
_cell.length_c   1.000
_cell.angle_alpha   90.00
_cell.angle_beta   90.00
_cell.angle_gamma   90.00
#
_symmetry.space_group_name_H-M   'P 1'
#
loop_
_entity.id
_entity.type
_entity.pdbx_description
1 polymer ?
#
loop_
_entity_poly.entity_id
_entity_poly.type
_entity_poly.pdbx_seq_one_letter_code
_entity_poly.pdbx_strand_id
1 'polypeptide(L)'
;MPSRVLPSFLLLLQVVAAVVVPTPNRVHDVNGENADLGVPVPDSDAKAQLVTGSVREDYSHILEIDVPGSAGYVSSSTYADPYVMSPLGGVPTPLPAPVAEPPVDPSQQLGGTSGGFTPGYRSVGYFVNWGVYQRSFFPKDLTPDQFTHINMAFLKFEPATGQVTMADEFAEVKKDMGFTGTSPDQAMGVVDQLFRLKQQYRNVKTIVSIGGWTYCQDSLFATAVNSPEKRATFAKSAVGFVVNYGMDGIDLDWEYPATEVDALNYVDLLRLCREELDKVNPNFELTIAAPCGLSKVNVLRIAEMDQYLDFWNVMAYDFAGGWGKNAGHSANFFPSGDNPASTEFSYVEALDEYLKNGVDPRKIVTGIPVYGHGFTNTDGPGTPFSGVGKGSWEEGILDYGDLSLGGNNIHEDEQLLASWTYDPESRYMVSFDTPKITRLKAKFIVDRGLGGAMFWETSADNSTVDGNMIHTLIETLGGVTALEQKQNIIDYPGSKYSNIRVFDGKFITWANPQYNN
;
A
#
# COMPACT_ATOMS: atom_id res chain seq x y z
N MET A 1 49.28 38.02 4.22
CA MET A 1 49.50 37.37 5.53
C MET A 1 48.19 37.42 6.31
N PRO A 2 47.80 36.34 6.99
CA PRO A 2 46.70 35.53 6.46
C PRO A 2 45.58 35.20 7.48
N SER A 3 44.50 34.66 6.90
CA SER A 3 43.68 33.50 7.33
C SER A 3 43.09 33.39 8.74
N ARG A 4 41.78 33.07 8.77
CA ARG A 4 41.07 31.97 9.49
C ARG A 4 39.56 32.21 9.27
N VAL A 5 38.79 31.46 8.49
CA VAL A 5 38.45 30.01 8.49
C VAL A 5 37.86 29.54 9.83
N LEU A 6 36.51 29.56 9.89
CA LEU A 6 35.53 28.55 10.39
C LEU A 6 35.62 28.06 11.87
N PRO A 7 34.48 27.69 12.52
CA PRO A 7 33.57 26.67 12.01
C PRO A 7 32.05 26.89 12.16
N SER A 8 31.36 26.25 11.23
CA SER A 8 29.96 25.86 11.23
C SER A 8 29.62 25.02 12.46
N PHE A 9 28.53 25.36 13.14
CA PHE A 9 27.92 24.46 14.12
C PHE A 9 27.02 23.46 13.39
N LEU A 10 27.42 22.19 13.41
CA LEU A 10 26.54 21.05 13.23
C LEU A 10 25.60 20.99 14.43
N LEU A 11 24.30 21.17 14.23
CA LEU A 11 23.29 20.82 15.22
C LEU A 11 22.91 19.36 14.96
N LEU A 12 23.49 18.43 15.72
CA LEU A 12 23.07 17.03 15.73
C LEU A 12 21.74 16.95 16.48
N LEU A 13 20.65 16.68 15.77
CA LEU A 13 19.38 16.28 16.36
C LEU A 13 19.52 14.82 16.84
N GLN A 14 19.63 14.60 18.15
CA GLN A 14 19.36 13.29 18.73
C GLN A 14 17.86 13.19 19.01
N VAL A 15 17.12 12.51 18.13
CA VAL A 15 15.77 12.04 18.44
C VAL A 15 15.93 10.72 19.20
N VAL A 16 15.75 10.77 20.52
CA VAL A 16 15.53 9.57 21.32
C VAL A 16 14.03 9.29 21.29
N ALA A 17 13.62 8.29 20.52
CA ALA A 17 12.27 7.74 20.62
C ALA A 17 12.19 6.94 21.93
N ALA A 18 11.65 7.57 22.97
CA ALA A 18 11.28 6.88 24.20
C ALA A 18 9.96 6.15 23.96
N VAL A 19 10.00 4.82 23.91
CA VAL A 19 8.82 3.96 23.98
C VAL A 19 8.22 4.10 25.38
N VAL A 20 7.13 4.87 25.49
CA VAL A 20 6.33 4.92 26.71
C VAL A 20 5.31 3.80 26.65
N VAL A 21 5.52 2.76 27.46
CA VAL A 21 4.51 1.74 27.76
C VAL A 21 3.52 2.33 28.77
N PRO A 22 2.21 2.45 28.47
CA PRO A 22 1.26 2.91 29.47
C PRO A 22 0.92 1.77 30.44
N THR A 23 1.17 1.98 31.73
CA THR A 23 0.56 1.20 32.81
C THR A 23 -0.91 1.57 32.96
N PRO A 24 -1.80 0.62 33.30
CA PRO A 24 -3.23 0.85 33.33
C PRO A 24 -3.62 1.65 34.57
N ASN A 25 -4.24 2.81 34.37
CA ASN A 25 -4.89 3.56 35.44
C ASN A 25 -6.32 3.06 35.67
N ARG A 26 -6.64 3.00 36.96
CA ARG A 26 -7.86 2.48 37.58
C ARG A 26 -9.13 3.16 37.07
N VAL A 27 -10.14 2.33 36.80
CA VAL A 27 -11.54 2.71 36.62
C VAL A 27 -12.11 3.24 37.93
N HIS A 28 -12.73 4.41 37.90
CA HIS A 28 -13.64 4.88 38.93
C HIS A 28 -15.02 4.24 38.68
N ASP A 29 -15.47 3.42 39.62
CA ASP A 29 -16.79 2.81 39.59
C ASP A 29 -17.77 3.60 40.47
N VAL A 30 -19.03 3.68 40.04
CA VAL A 30 -20.11 4.41 40.70
C VAL A 30 -21.20 3.41 41.11
N ASN A 31 -21.51 3.42 42.42
CA ASN A 31 -22.70 2.88 43.11
C ASN A 31 -22.87 1.36 43.34
N GLY A 32 -23.05 1.00 44.62
CA GLY A 32 -24.17 0.13 45.03
C GLY A 32 -23.86 -1.17 45.81
N GLU A 33 -23.71 -1.04 47.13
CA GLU A 33 -24.15 -1.95 48.22
C GLU A 33 -23.77 -3.46 48.32
N ASN A 34 -23.29 -3.77 49.54
CA ASN A 34 -23.40 -5.02 50.33
C ASN A 34 -22.57 -6.26 49.94
N ALA A 35 -21.51 -6.55 50.70
CA ALA A 35 -21.53 -7.49 51.83
C ALA A 35 -20.11 -7.79 52.35
N ASP A 36 -20.03 -7.94 53.67
CA ASP A 36 -18.85 -8.12 54.52
C ASP A 36 -18.22 -9.54 54.40
N LEU A 37 -16.99 -9.66 54.95
CA LEU A 37 -16.30 -10.85 55.52
C LEU A 37 -14.88 -11.16 54.96
N GLY A 38 -13.85 -10.83 55.75
CA GLY A 38 -12.76 -11.78 56.09
C GLY A 38 -11.34 -11.60 55.50
N VAL A 39 -10.50 -10.72 56.10
CA VAL A 39 -9.13 -10.91 56.68
C VAL A 39 -8.20 -12.04 56.13
N PRO A 40 -6.82 -11.96 56.12
CA PRO A 40 -5.85 -10.85 56.29
C PRO A 40 -4.74 -10.74 55.20
N VAL A 41 -4.01 -9.61 55.26
CA VAL A 41 -2.71 -9.29 54.65
C VAL A 41 -1.54 -10.05 55.31
N PRO A 42 -0.45 -10.32 54.58
CA PRO A 42 0.89 -10.08 55.13
C PRO A 42 1.76 -9.20 54.22
N ASP A 43 2.49 -8.32 54.91
CA ASP A 43 3.41 -7.30 54.43
C ASP A 43 4.83 -7.88 54.30
N SER A 44 5.64 -7.38 53.36
CA SER A 44 7.08 -7.06 53.53
C SER A 44 7.82 -6.84 52.21
N ASP A 45 8.17 -5.57 52.00
CA ASP A 45 9.49 -5.04 51.67
C ASP A 45 10.49 -5.87 50.82
N ALA A 46 10.81 -5.34 49.63
CA ALA A 46 12.17 -5.35 49.10
C ALA A 46 12.43 -4.10 48.23
N LYS A 47 13.18 -3.14 48.78
CA LYS A 47 13.81 -2.03 48.04
C LYS A 47 15.09 -2.54 47.37
N ALA A 48 15.25 -2.29 46.07
CA ALA A 48 16.54 -2.39 45.38
C ALA A 48 16.89 -1.05 44.71
N GLN A 49 18.10 -0.61 44.98
CA GLN A 49 18.68 0.69 44.68
C GLN A 49 19.11 0.82 43.21
N LEU A 50 18.98 2.02 42.65
CA LEU A 50 19.61 2.42 41.40
C LEU A 50 21.14 2.49 41.56
N VAL A 51 21.86 1.85 40.64
CA VAL A 51 23.29 2.08 40.40
C VAL A 51 23.45 2.65 39.00
N THR A 52 23.88 3.90 38.92
CA THR A 52 24.32 4.56 37.68
C THR A 52 25.78 4.20 37.41
N GLY A 53 26.04 3.52 36.29
CA GLY A 53 27.40 3.22 35.82
C GLY A 53 27.65 3.84 34.44
N SER A 54 28.47 4.88 34.40
CA SER A 54 29.04 5.47 33.19
C SER A 54 30.16 4.58 32.64
N VAL A 55 30.07 4.16 31.38
CA VAL A 55 31.16 3.47 30.68
C VAL A 55 31.87 4.49 29.78
N ARG A 56 33.12 4.79 30.14
CA ARG A 56 34.15 5.31 29.24
C ARG A 56 34.80 4.11 28.56
N GLU A 57 34.92 4.12 27.24
CA GLU A 57 35.89 3.27 26.56
C GLU A 57 36.91 4.15 25.81
N ASP A 58 38.17 3.85 26.11
CA ASP A 58 39.38 4.47 25.59
C ASP A 58 39.67 3.98 24.16
N TYR A 59 40.03 4.90 23.27
CA TYR A 59 40.62 4.61 21.98
C TYR A 59 42.14 4.75 22.05
N SER A 60 42.86 3.64 21.88
CA SER A 60 44.24 3.65 21.39
C SER A 60 44.63 2.29 20.82
N HIS A 61 45.14 2.29 19.57
CA HIS A 61 46.21 1.45 19.00
C HIS A 61 46.00 1.22 17.48
N ILE A 62 46.57 2.15 16.71
CA ILE A 62 47.51 1.95 15.58
C ILE A 62 47.47 0.59 14.88
N LEU A 63 47.16 0.61 13.57
CA LEU A 63 47.87 -0.14 12.53
C LEU A 63 47.89 0.70 11.24
N GLU A 64 49.09 1.15 10.87
CA GLU A 64 49.42 1.77 9.59
C GLU A 64 49.37 0.73 8.46
N ILE A 65 48.73 1.05 7.34
CA ILE A 65 48.95 0.37 6.05
C ILE A 65 49.13 1.44 4.97
N ASP A 66 50.29 1.34 4.31
CA ASP A 66 50.78 2.12 3.18
C ASP A 66 49.80 2.16 2.00
N VAL A 67 49.68 3.34 1.38
CA VAL A 67 49.10 3.53 0.03
C VAL A 67 50.10 4.30 -0.84
N PRO A 68 50.57 3.75 -1.98
CA PRO A 68 51.26 4.53 -2.99
C PRO A 68 50.35 4.89 -4.17
N GLY A 69 50.30 6.20 -4.48
CA GLY A 69 50.65 6.72 -5.81
C GLY A 69 49.65 6.65 -6.98
N SER A 70 48.88 7.74 -7.13
CA SER A 70 48.68 8.57 -8.35
C SER A 70 48.74 7.98 -9.79
N ALA A 71 47.65 8.17 -10.54
CA ALA A 71 47.56 8.74 -11.90
C ALA A 71 46.05 8.75 -12.29
N GLY A 72 45.37 9.82 -12.71
CA GLY A 72 45.79 10.90 -13.59
C GLY A 72 45.33 10.59 -15.03
N TYR A 73 44.03 10.73 -15.35
CA TYR A 73 43.57 10.81 -16.74
C TYR A 73 42.47 11.87 -16.92
N VAL A 74 42.80 12.78 -17.84
CA VAL A 74 42.01 13.90 -18.34
C VAL A 74 41.24 13.38 -19.57
N SER A 75 39.92 13.59 -19.66
CA SER A 75 39.20 13.44 -20.93
C SER A 75 38.83 14.82 -21.47
N SER A 76 39.49 15.19 -22.56
CA SER A 76 39.22 16.38 -23.36
C SER A 76 37.99 16.19 -24.24
N SER A 77 37.11 17.18 -24.19
CA SER A 77 36.09 17.52 -25.17
C SER A 77 36.67 17.79 -26.57
N THR A 78 35.98 17.38 -27.64
CA THR A 78 35.95 18.17 -28.89
C THR A 78 34.57 18.10 -29.55
N TYR A 79 33.94 19.26 -29.64
CA TYR A 79 32.87 19.61 -30.57
C TYR A 79 33.52 20.12 -31.87
N ALA A 80 32.99 19.75 -33.03
CA ALA A 80 33.20 20.49 -34.27
C ALA A 80 31.99 20.31 -35.21
N ASP A 81 31.46 21.45 -35.65
CA ASP A 81 30.36 21.73 -36.57
C ASP A 81 31.00 22.43 -37.83
N PRO A 82 30.29 22.98 -38.84
CA PRO A 82 29.40 22.41 -39.87
C PRO A 82 29.76 22.81 -41.35
N TYR A 83 28.94 22.33 -42.31
CA TYR A 83 28.71 22.77 -43.73
C TYR A 83 29.75 22.52 -44.85
N VAL A 84 29.31 21.97 -46.01
CA VAL A 84 29.00 22.71 -47.28
C VAL A 84 28.35 21.76 -48.32
N MET A 85 27.35 22.30 -49.01
CA MET A 85 26.48 21.75 -50.07
C MET A 85 27.16 21.47 -51.42
N SER A 86 26.56 20.56 -52.22
CA SER A 86 26.39 20.74 -53.67
C SER A 86 25.14 20.00 -54.19
N PRO A 87 24.40 20.57 -55.17
CA PRO A 87 23.07 20.12 -55.58
C PRO A 87 23.09 19.27 -56.86
N LEU A 88 22.01 18.51 -57.10
CA LEU A 88 21.40 18.06 -58.37
C LEU A 88 20.32 17.03 -57.94
N GLY A 89 19.02 17.30 -58.01
CA GLY A 89 18.25 17.50 -59.23
C GLY A 89 17.48 16.22 -59.56
N GLY A 90 16.27 16.06 -59.01
CA GLY A 90 15.37 14.94 -59.33
C GLY A 90 14.07 15.01 -58.53
N VAL A 91 12.96 15.27 -59.22
CA VAL A 91 11.60 15.28 -58.66
C VAL A 91 11.19 13.84 -58.29
N PRO A 92 10.78 13.53 -57.05
CA PRO A 92 10.21 12.22 -56.73
C PRO A 92 8.76 12.14 -57.22
N THR A 93 8.46 11.11 -57.99
CA THR A 93 7.09 10.64 -58.27
C THR A 93 6.37 10.26 -56.97
N PRO A 94 5.04 10.45 -56.86
CA PRO A 94 4.29 10.08 -55.65
C PRO A 94 4.39 8.56 -55.42
N LEU A 95 4.77 8.17 -54.20
CA LEU A 95 4.65 6.80 -53.74
C LEU A 95 3.16 6.41 -53.71
N PRO A 96 2.78 5.18 -54.14
CA PRO A 96 1.41 4.71 -54.00
C PRO A 96 1.02 4.63 -52.52
N ALA A 97 -0.21 5.04 -52.21
CA ALA A 97 -0.76 4.94 -50.86
C ALA A 97 -0.73 3.49 -50.37
N PRO A 98 -0.42 3.23 -49.08
CA PRO A 98 -0.45 1.89 -48.54
C PRO A 98 -1.88 1.34 -48.62
N VAL A 99 -2.02 0.20 -49.28
CA VAL A 99 -3.26 -0.58 -49.31
C VAL A 99 -3.48 -1.10 -47.89
N ALA A 100 -4.63 -0.78 -47.30
CA ALA A 100 -5.02 -1.32 -46.00
C ALA A 100 -5.16 -2.84 -46.09
N GLU A 101 -4.33 -3.57 -45.36
CA GLU A 101 -4.53 -5.00 -45.14
C GLU A 101 -5.71 -5.21 -44.18
N PRO A 102 -6.53 -6.25 -44.39
CA PRO A 102 -7.63 -6.57 -43.48
C PRO A 102 -7.08 -6.90 -42.07
N PRO A 103 -7.85 -6.60 -41.00
CA PRO A 103 -7.39 -6.82 -39.64
C PRO A 103 -7.05 -8.29 -39.41
N VAL A 104 -5.82 -8.53 -38.95
CA VAL A 104 -5.35 -9.84 -38.52
C VAL A 104 -6.06 -10.18 -37.21
N ASP A 105 -6.73 -11.33 -37.18
CA ASP A 105 -7.35 -11.92 -36.00
C ASP A 105 -6.27 -12.15 -34.90
N PRO A 106 -6.39 -11.56 -33.70
CA PRO A 106 -5.38 -11.68 -32.64
C PRO A 106 -5.25 -13.09 -32.03
N SER A 107 -6.04 -14.07 -32.46
CA SER A 107 -6.07 -15.40 -31.85
C SER A 107 -4.98 -16.37 -32.31
N GLN A 108 -4.00 -15.95 -33.13
CA GLN A 108 -2.91 -16.86 -33.53
C GLN A 108 -1.50 -16.30 -33.27
N GLN A 109 -0.83 -16.99 -32.34
CA GLN A 109 0.60 -17.06 -32.04
C GLN A 109 1.17 -16.07 -31.03
N LEU A 110 1.00 -16.42 -29.75
CA LEU A 110 2.09 -16.83 -28.83
C LEU A 110 1.43 -17.65 -27.70
N GLY A 111 1.98 -18.83 -27.40
CA GLY A 111 1.49 -19.69 -26.32
C GLY A 111 1.86 -19.11 -24.96
N GLY A 112 1.00 -18.24 -24.43
CA GLY A 112 0.99 -17.75 -23.05
C GLY A 112 -0.32 -18.16 -22.38
N THR A 113 -0.27 -18.45 -21.09
CA THR A 113 -1.36 -19.01 -20.29
C THR A 113 -2.67 -18.23 -20.44
N SER A 114 -3.72 -18.96 -20.76
CA SER A 114 -5.10 -18.49 -20.93
C SER A 114 -5.71 -18.12 -19.57
N GLY A 115 -5.52 -16.87 -19.13
CA GLY A 115 -6.40 -16.20 -18.18
C GLY A 115 -7.25 -15.20 -18.94
N GLY A 116 -8.47 -15.59 -19.34
CA GLY A 116 -9.36 -14.70 -20.07
C GLY A 116 -9.71 -13.45 -19.24
N PHE A 117 -9.72 -12.28 -19.88
CA PHE A 117 -10.17 -11.04 -19.26
C PHE A 117 -11.61 -11.20 -18.74
N THR A 118 -11.83 -10.97 -17.44
CA THR A 118 -13.17 -10.92 -16.86
C THR A 118 -13.68 -9.47 -16.94
N PRO A 119 -14.80 -9.21 -17.64
CA PRO A 119 -15.36 -7.87 -17.73
C PRO A 119 -15.82 -7.33 -16.36
N GLY A 120 -15.73 -6.01 -16.20
CA GLY A 120 -16.20 -5.27 -15.03
C GLY A 120 -15.08 -4.56 -14.28
N TYR A 121 -15.45 -3.71 -13.33
CA TYR A 121 -14.51 -2.95 -12.50
C TYR A 121 -14.15 -3.70 -11.23
N ARG A 122 -12.90 -3.56 -10.80
CA ARG A 122 -12.46 -4.01 -9.48
C ARG A 122 -12.74 -2.91 -8.45
N SER A 123 -13.20 -3.35 -7.28
CA SER A 123 -13.32 -2.52 -6.09
C SER A 123 -12.51 -3.19 -4.98
N VAL A 124 -11.39 -2.57 -4.62
CA VAL A 124 -10.38 -3.15 -3.73
C VAL A 124 -10.34 -2.36 -2.43
N GLY A 125 -10.65 -2.99 -1.30
CA GLY A 125 -10.56 -2.35 0.01
C GLY A 125 -9.35 -2.87 0.79
N TYR A 126 -8.49 -1.99 1.30
CA TYR A 126 -7.50 -2.38 2.30
C TYR A 126 -8.18 -2.46 3.68
N PHE A 127 -8.17 -3.65 4.27
CA PHE A 127 -8.59 -3.90 5.65
C PHE A 127 -7.35 -4.02 6.52
N VAL A 128 -7.17 -3.08 7.44
CA VAL A 128 -6.01 -3.06 8.32
C VAL A 128 -6.25 -3.91 9.56
N ASN A 129 -5.38 -4.88 9.84
CA ASN A 129 -5.54 -5.82 10.95
C ASN A 129 -5.59 -5.10 12.32
N TRP A 130 -4.94 -3.95 12.45
CA TRP A 130 -4.97 -3.11 13.65
C TRP A 130 -6.28 -2.30 13.80
N GLY A 131 -7.14 -2.27 12.78
CA GLY A 131 -8.45 -1.64 12.81
C GLY A 131 -9.36 -2.20 13.90
N VAL A 132 -9.14 -3.46 14.28
CA VAL A 132 -9.95 -4.19 15.29
C VAL A 132 -9.68 -3.74 16.74
N TYR A 133 -8.78 -2.78 16.93
CA TYR A 133 -8.42 -2.20 18.23
C TYR A 133 -9.12 -0.85 18.42
N GLN A 134 -8.38 0.26 18.38
CA GLN A 134 -8.89 1.58 18.73
C GLN A 134 -9.96 2.07 17.75
N ARG A 135 -9.79 1.78 16.45
CA ARG A 135 -10.78 2.04 15.40
C ARG A 135 -12.07 1.23 15.58
N SER A 136 -12.02 0.12 16.33
CA SER A 136 -13.16 -0.77 16.57
C SER A 136 -13.88 -1.20 15.28
N PHE A 137 -13.12 -1.37 14.19
CA PHE A 137 -13.62 -1.76 12.88
C PHE A 137 -13.25 -3.22 12.59
N PHE A 138 -14.24 -4.03 12.24
CA PHE A 138 -14.13 -5.47 12.06
C PHE A 138 -14.57 -5.86 10.64
N PRO A 139 -14.18 -7.03 10.11
CA PRO A 139 -14.57 -7.42 8.75
C PRO A 139 -16.08 -7.49 8.52
N LYS A 140 -16.88 -7.73 9.58
CA LYS A 140 -18.35 -7.71 9.53
C LYS A 140 -18.94 -6.31 9.26
N ASP A 141 -18.16 -5.26 9.47
CA ASP A 141 -18.58 -3.87 9.29
C ASP A 141 -18.36 -3.39 7.84
N LEU A 142 -17.67 -4.19 7.02
CA LEU A 142 -17.60 -3.99 5.57
C LEU A 142 -18.99 -4.13 4.95
N THR A 143 -19.21 -3.43 3.83
CA THR A 143 -20.36 -3.62 2.93
C THR A 143 -19.92 -4.51 1.77
N PRO A 144 -19.97 -5.84 1.89
CA PRO A 144 -19.10 -6.71 1.10
C PRO A 144 -19.45 -6.77 -0.38
N ASP A 145 -20.72 -6.53 -0.73
CA ASP A 145 -21.22 -6.47 -2.11
C ASP A 145 -20.66 -5.28 -2.91
N GLN A 146 -20.11 -4.27 -2.24
CA GLN A 146 -19.43 -3.14 -2.88
C GLN A 146 -17.96 -3.41 -3.20
N PHE A 147 -17.42 -4.56 -2.78
CA PHE A 147 -16.04 -4.96 -3.03
C PHE A 147 -15.96 -6.20 -3.91
N THR A 148 -14.90 -6.26 -4.72
CA THR A 148 -14.47 -7.50 -5.38
C THR A 148 -13.24 -8.09 -4.73
N HIS A 149 -12.43 -7.28 -4.04
CA HIS A 149 -11.25 -7.72 -3.31
C HIS A 149 -11.14 -7.00 -1.98
N ILE A 150 -10.73 -7.73 -0.95
CA ILE A 150 -10.33 -7.19 0.36
C ILE A 150 -8.89 -7.61 0.61
N ASN A 151 -7.99 -6.63 0.66
CA ASN A 151 -6.58 -6.82 0.98
C ASN A 151 -6.40 -6.74 2.50
N MET A 152 -6.06 -7.86 3.14
CA MET A 152 -5.76 -7.91 4.57
C MET A 152 -4.32 -7.40 4.80
N ALA A 153 -4.22 -6.18 5.32
CA ALA A 153 -2.97 -5.48 5.58
C ALA A 153 -2.57 -5.57 7.08
N PHE A 154 -1.33 -5.84 7.45
CA PHE A 154 -0.26 -6.41 6.62
C PHE A 154 0.31 -7.64 7.29
N LEU A 155 0.79 -8.58 6.48
CA LEU A 155 1.82 -9.52 6.91
C LEU A 155 3.19 -8.85 6.81
N LYS A 156 4.14 -9.33 7.62
CA LYS A 156 5.54 -8.91 7.60
C LYS A 156 6.43 -10.04 7.09
N PHE A 157 7.74 -9.82 7.10
CA PHE A 157 8.74 -10.83 6.77
C PHE A 157 9.99 -10.70 7.64
N GLU A 158 10.78 -11.76 7.72
CA GLU A 158 12.09 -11.78 8.36
C GLU A 158 13.19 -11.44 7.33
N PRO A 159 13.85 -10.27 7.39
CA PRO A 159 14.86 -9.87 6.41
C PRO A 159 16.03 -10.84 6.27
N ALA A 160 16.40 -11.54 7.34
CA ALA A 160 17.52 -12.48 7.31
C ALA A 160 17.23 -13.69 6.40
N THR A 161 15.96 -14.12 6.30
CA THR A 161 15.58 -15.38 5.65
C THR A 161 14.63 -15.20 4.46
N GLY A 162 13.94 -14.07 4.37
CA GLY A 162 12.83 -13.85 3.45
C GLY A 162 11.50 -14.46 3.91
N GLN A 163 11.42 -15.07 5.10
CA GLN A 163 10.21 -15.76 5.53
C GLN A 163 9.08 -14.78 5.89
N VAL A 164 7.94 -14.90 5.22
CA VAL A 164 6.70 -14.16 5.54
C VAL A 164 6.11 -14.68 6.84
N THR A 165 5.66 -13.75 7.70
CA THR A 165 5.09 -14.03 9.03
C THR A 165 3.96 -13.04 9.35
N MET A 166 3.15 -13.37 10.36
CA MET A 166 2.10 -12.49 10.88
C MET A 166 2.72 -11.23 11.50
N ALA A 167 2.08 -10.08 11.27
CA ALA A 167 2.41 -8.88 12.00
C ALA A 167 1.81 -8.92 13.40
N ASP A 168 0.55 -9.36 13.49
CA ASP A 168 -0.21 -9.44 14.73
C ASP A 168 -1.02 -10.75 14.78
N GLU A 169 -0.42 -11.80 15.36
CA GLU A 169 -1.06 -13.10 15.51
C GLU A 169 -2.36 -13.01 16.35
N PHE A 170 -2.46 -12.06 17.28
CA PHE A 170 -3.67 -11.93 18.09
C PHE A 170 -4.84 -11.43 17.24
N ALA A 171 -4.68 -10.29 16.57
CA ALA A 171 -5.72 -9.75 15.69
C ALA A 171 -6.07 -10.72 14.56
N GLU A 172 -5.05 -11.31 13.92
CA GLU A 172 -5.22 -12.10 12.71
C GLU A 172 -5.91 -13.44 12.98
N VAL A 173 -5.56 -14.16 14.06
CA VAL A 173 -6.05 -15.54 14.25
C VAL A 173 -6.51 -15.93 15.67
N LYS A 174 -6.42 -15.05 16.68
CA LYS A 174 -6.81 -15.42 18.06
C LYS A 174 -7.93 -14.57 18.66
N LYS A 175 -8.12 -13.35 18.19
CA LYS A 175 -9.10 -12.42 18.76
C LYS A 175 -10.50 -12.94 18.49
N ASP A 176 -11.32 -13.01 19.54
CA ASP A 176 -12.73 -13.32 19.40
C ASP A 176 -13.46 -12.12 18.78
N MET A 177 -14.10 -12.36 17.63
CA MET A 177 -14.88 -11.39 16.88
C MET A 177 -16.32 -11.88 16.65
N GLY A 178 -16.86 -12.66 17.58
CA GLY A 178 -18.18 -13.31 17.46
C GLY A 178 -18.10 -14.77 17.04
N PHE A 179 -16.91 -15.36 17.04
CA PHE A 179 -16.68 -16.79 16.90
C PHE A 179 -15.62 -17.21 17.90
N THR A 180 -16.03 -17.97 18.91
CA THR A 180 -15.12 -18.60 19.88
C THR A 180 -14.78 -20.00 19.39
N GLY A 181 -13.52 -20.21 18.99
CA GLY A 181 -13.03 -21.53 18.60
C GLY A 181 -13.21 -22.55 19.73
N THR A 182 -13.60 -23.77 19.36
CA THR A 182 -13.75 -24.91 20.28
C THR A 182 -12.50 -25.80 20.34
N SER A 183 -11.50 -25.51 19.51
CA SER A 183 -10.26 -26.28 19.38
C SER A 183 -9.08 -25.35 19.03
N PRO A 184 -7.86 -25.62 19.51
CA PRO A 184 -6.65 -24.86 19.15
C PRO A 184 -6.30 -24.88 17.66
N ASP A 185 -6.84 -25.84 16.89
CA ASP A 185 -6.62 -25.97 15.45
C ASP A 185 -7.64 -25.18 14.60
N GLN A 186 -8.45 -24.31 15.23
CA GLN A 186 -9.37 -23.41 14.53
C GLN A 186 -8.79 -22.00 14.50
N ALA A 187 -8.77 -21.38 13.31
CA ALA A 187 -8.47 -19.96 13.19
C ALA A 187 -9.63 -19.15 13.77
N MET A 188 -9.30 -18.05 14.46
CA MET A 188 -10.26 -17.01 14.86
C MET A 188 -9.83 -15.70 14.18
N GLY A 189 -10.10 -14.55 14.81
CA GLY A 189 -9.59 -13.25 14.37
C GLY A 189 -10.12 -12.79 13.01
N VAL A 190 -9.35 -11.90 12.39
CA VAL A 190 -9.64 -11.36 11.06
C VAL A 190 -9.75 -12.46 10.01
N VAL A 191 -8.91 -13.49 10.09
CA VAL A 191 -8.89 -14.59 9.12
C VAL A 191 -10.21 -15.35 9.08
N ASP A 192 -10.75 -15.78 10.24
CA ASP A 192 -12.03 -16.50 10.28
C ASP A 192 -13.18 -15.62 9.77
N GLN A 193 -13.19 -14.33 10.16
CA GLN A 193 -14.24 -13.40 9.72
C GLN A 193 -14.21 -13.16 8.21
N LEU A 194 -13.03 -12.94 7.62
CA LEU A 194 -12.88 -12.79 6.17
C LEU A 194 -13.25 -14.09 5.43
N PHE A 195 -12.87 -15.26 5.96
CA PHE A 195 -13.23 -16.54 5.35
C PHE A 195 -14.76 -16.77 5.34
N ARG A 196 -15.46 -16.45 6.43
CA ARG A 196 -16.93 -16.52 6.48
C ARG A 196 -17.59 -15.53 5.53
N LEU A 197 -17.05 -14.30 5.47
CA LEU A 197 -17.54 -13.27 4.58
C LEU A 197 -17.45 -13.72 3.11
N LYS A 198 -16.31 -14.25 2.67
CA LYS A 198 -16.17 -14.73 1.28
C LYS A 198 -16.98 -16.00 0.98
N GLN A 199 -17.29 -16.83 1.99
CA GLN A 199 -18.24 -17.94 1.83
C GLN A 199 -19.66 -17.43 1.51
N GLN A 200 -20.07 -16.33 2.14
CA GLN A 200 -21.38 -15.70 1.90
C GLN A 200 -21.39 -14.88 0.61
N TYR A 201 -20.33 -14.13 0.34
CA TYR A 201 -20.21 -13.23 -0.81
C TYR A 201 -19.21 -13.81 -1.80
N ARG A 202 -19.71 -14.70 -2.67
CA ARG A 202 -18.88 -15.49 -3.59
C ARG A 202 -18.11 -14.70 -4.65
N ASN A 203 -18.35 -13.40 -4.78
CA ASN A 203 -17.60 -12.50 -5.67
C ASN A 203 -16.48 -11.71 -4.95
N VAL A 204 -16.37 -11.84 -3.62
CA VAL A 204 -15.36 -11.14 -2.83
C VAL A 204 -14.15 -12.05 -2.64
N LYS A 205 -13.01 -11.65 -3.19
CA LYS A 205 -11.72 -12.29 -2.96
C LYS A 205 -11.04 -11.68 -1.75
N THR A 206 -10.36 -12.48 -0.93
CA THR A 206 -9.60 -12.01 0.23
C THR A 206 -8.13 -12.24 -0.02
N ILE A 207 -7.31 -11.19 -0.04
CA ILE A 207 -5.91 -11.21 -0.46
C ILE A 207 -5.03 -10.94 0.76
N VAL A 208 -3.93 -11.67 0.94
CA VAL A 208 -2.91 -11.30 1.94
C VAL A 208 -2.02 -10.21 1.37
N SER A 209 -1.97 -9.05 2.01
CA SER A 209 -1.03 -7.99 1.64
C SER A 209 0.21 -8.05 2.51
N ILE A 210 1.39 -8.04 1.89
CA ILE A 210 2.68 -8.27 2.53
C ILE A 210 3.58 -7.05 2.32
N GLY A 211 4.07 -6.47 3.41
CA GLY A 211 4.90 -5.27 3.37
C GLY A 211 4.15 -4.04 3.89
N GLY A 212 4.00 -3.03 3.05
CA GLY A 212 3.52 -1.71 3.43
C GLY A 212 4.61 -0.84 4.03
N TRP A 213 4.36 0.47 4.09
CA TRP A 213 5.31 1.50 4.51
C TRP A 213 6.26 1.09 5.64
N THR A 214 5.72 0.61 6.78
CA THR A 214 6.52 0.24 7.97
C THR A 214 7.52 -0.89 7.71
N TYR A 215 7.11 -1.94 7.00
CA TYR A 215 7.97 -3.11 6.77
C TYR A 215 8.91 -2.92 5.57
N CYS A 216 8.83 -1.79 4.87
CA CYS A 216 9.74 -1.41 3.78
C CYS A 216 10.87 -0.46 4.21
N GLN A 217 10.75 0.16 5.39
CA GLN A 217 11.77 1.08 5.93
C GLN A 217 13.14 0.41 6.07
N ASP A 218 14.19 1.22 6.17
CA ASP A 218 15.56 0.75 6.44
C ASP A 218 16.06 -0.38 5.52
N SER A 219 15.58 -0.41 4.26
CA SER A 219 15.90 -1.45 3.27
C SER A 219 15.50 -2.87 3.71
N LEU A 220 14.53 -3.01 4.62
CA LEU A 220 14.09 -4.31 5.15
C LEU A 220 13.57 -5.21 4.02
N PHE A 221 12.70 -4.70 3.15
CA PHE A 221 12.16 -5.46 2.01
C PHE A 221 13.28 -5.88 1.06
N ALA A 222 14.13 -4.92 0.64
CA ALA A 222 15.28 -5.20 -0.21
C ALA A 222 16.17 -6.32 0.38
N THR A 223 16.44 -6.26 1.68
CA THR A 223 17.25 -7.26 2.40
C THR A 223 16.57 -8.63 2.42
N ALA A 224 15.24 -8.68 2.55
CA ALA A 224 14.45 -9.90 2.55
C ALA A 224 14.42 -10.62 1.20
N VAL A 225 14.82 -9.97 0.11
CA VAL A 225 14.68 -10.50 -1.27
C VAL A 225 15.97 -10.43 -2.09
N ASN A 226 17.09 -10.05 -1.46
CA ASN A 226 18.38 -9.82 -2.15
C ASN A 226 19.17 -11.10 -2.53
N SER A 227 18.64 -12.29 -2.25
CA SER A 227 19.22 -13.55 -2.73
C SER A 227 18.15 -14.49 -3.29
N PRO A 228 18.51 -15.39 -4.23
CA PRO A 228 17.59 -16.39 -4.75
C PRO A 228 16.93 -17.25 -3.67
N GLU A 229 17.69 -17.66 -2.64
CA GLU A 229 17.20 -18.50 -1.54
C GLU A 229 16.15 -17.76 -0.70
N LYS A 230 16.38 -16.47 -0.44
CA LYS A 230 15.43 -15.65 0.31
C LYS A 230 14.15 -15.41 -0.49
N ARG A 231 14.25 -15.12 -1.80
CA ARG A 231 13.07 -14.97 -2.67
C ARG A 231 12.25 -16.26 -2.75
N ALA A 232 12.90 -17.42 -2.85
CA ALA A 232 12.22 -18.70 -2.82
C ALA A 232 11.52 -18.96 -1.48
N THR A 233 12.18 -18.61 -0.37
CA THR A 233 11.60 -18.72 0.98
C THR A 233 10.41 -17.78 1.14
N PHE A 234 10.51 -16.55 0.65
CA PHE A 234 9.43 -15.57 0.62
C PHE A 234 8.23 -16.11 -0.15
N ALA A 235 8.41 -16.47 -1.42
CA ALA A 235 7.32 -16.95 -2.27
C ALA A 235 6.62 -18.17 -1.66
N LYS A 236 7.39 -19.16 -1.18
CA LYS A 236 6.83 -20.36 -0.57
C LYS A 236 6.06 -20.07 0.72
N SER A 237 6.59 -19.22 1.60
CA SER A 237 5.92 -18.87 2.85
C SER A 237 4.68 -17.99 2.61
N ALA A 238 4.72 -17.07 1.65
CA ALA A 238 3.56 -16.27 1.21
C ALA A 238 2.42 -17.16 0.69
N VAL A 239 2.71 -18.13 -0.20
CA VAL A 239 1.70 -19.10 -0.66
C VAL A 239 1.23 -20.02 0.47
N GLY A 240 2.10 -20.30 1.44
CA GLY A 240 1.72 -20.95 2.70
C GLY A 240 0.61 -20.18 3.44
N PHE A 241 0.62 -18.84 3.40
CA PHE A 241 -0.47 -18.04 3.95
C PHE A 241 -1.76 -18.16 3.11
N VAL A 242 -1.64 -18.18 1.79
CA VAL A 242 -2.80 -18.38 0.91
C VAL A 242 -3.54 -19.67 1.22
N VAL A 243 -2.80 -20.78 1.29
CA VAL A 243 -3.36 -22.11 1.54
C VAL A 243 -3.89 -22.26 2.96
N ASN A 244 -3.12 -21.82 3.96
CA ASN A 244 -3.48 -22.08 5.36
C ASN A 244 -4.59 -21.18 5.86
N TYR A 245 -4.69 -19.94 5.39
CA TYR A 245 -5.61 -18.94 5.94
C TYR A 245 -6.77 -18.64 4.99
N GLY A 246 -6.94 -19.44 3.93
CA GLY A 246 -8.14 -19.39 3.10
C GLY A 246 -8.20 -18.16 2.20
N MET A 247 -7.07 -17.71 1.66
CA MET A 247 -6.96 -16.47 0.87
C MET A 247 -6.97 -16.77 -0.63
N ASP A 248 -7.38 -15.80 -1.44
CA ASP A 248 -7.50 -15.90 -2.90
C ASP A 248 -6.25 -15.41 -3.65
N GLY A 249 -5.23 -14.93 -2.94
CA GLY A 249 -4.04 -14.42 -3.59
C GLY A 249 -3.08 -13.67 -2.66
N ILE A 250 -2.07 -13.06 -3.27
CA ILE A 250 -1.02 -12.27 -2.62
C ILE A 250 -1.00 -10.87 -3.23
N ASP A 251 -0.89 -9.86 -2.37
CA ASP A 251 -0.58 -8.48 -2.73
C ASP A 251 0.80 -8.13 -2.13
N LEU A 252 1.73 -7.67 -2.96
CA LEU A 252 3.04 -7.21 -2.49
C LEU A 252 3.08 -5.68 -2.46
N ASP A 253 3.33 -5.13 -1.27
CA ASP A 253 3.43 -3.71 -1.06
C ASP A 253 4.86 -3.36 -0.65
N TRP A 254 5.73 -3.17 -1.66
CA TRP A 254 7.12 -2.74 -1.47
C TRP A 254 7.23 -1.24 -1.75
N GLU A 255 7.40 -0.45 -0.69
CA GLU A 255 7.56 1.00 -0.70
C GLU A 255 8.99 1.46 -0.34
N TYR A 256 9.94 1.58 -1.26
CA TYR A 256 9.90 1.26 -2.69
C TYR A 256 11.23 0.62 -3.11
N PRO A 257 11.28 -0.17 -4.20
CA PRO A 257 12.53 -0.50 -4.87
C PRO A 257 13.33 0.78 -5.15
N ALA A 258 14.60 0.81 -4.73
CA ALA A 258 15.42 2.02 -4.80
C ALA A 258 16.48 1.96 -5.91
N THR A 259 16.80 0.75 -6.36
CA THR A 259 17.88 0.49 -7.31
C THR A 259 17.43 -0.45 -8.42
N GLU A 260 18.22 -0.47 -9.49
CA GLU A 260 18.08 -1.45 -10.58
C GLU A 260 18.12 -2.90 -10.07
N VAL A 261 18.97 -3.17 -9.07
CA VAL A 261 19.07 -4.49 -8.44
C VAL A 261 17.79 -4.84 -7.68
N ASP A 262 17.19 -3.88 -6.98
CA ASP A 262 15.91 -4.08 -6.31
C ASP A 262 14.80 -4.37 -7.32
N ALA A 263 14.77 -3.65 -8.44
CA ALA A 263 13.78 -3.85 -9.50
C ALA A 263 13.88 -5.25 -10.11
N LEU A 264 15.09 -5.73 -10.42
CA LEU A 264 15.33 -7.09 -10.91
C LEU A 264 14.94 -8.15 -9.85
N ASN A 265 15.29 -7.93 -8.59
CA ASN A 265 14.87 -8.81 -7.50
C ASN A 265 13.35 -8.85 -7.34
N TYR A 266 12.65 -7.75 -7.60
CA TYR A 266 11.20 -7.69 -7.53
C TYR A 266 10.54 -8.48 -8.67
N VAL A 267 11.03 -8.36 -9.90
CA VAL A 267 10.59 -9.19 -11.04
C VAL A 267 10.75 -10.68 -10.71
N ASP A 268 11.92 -11.07 -10.22
CA ASP A 268 12.20 -12.46 -9.83
C ASP A 268 11.28 -12.95 -8.71
N LEU A 269 10.99 -12.10 -7.73
CA LEU A 269 10.09 -12.43 -6.63
C LEU A 269 8.66 -12.65 -7.15
N LEU A 270 8.16 -11.76 -8.01
CA LEU A 270 6.83 -11.88 -8.61
C LEU A 270 6.71 -13.16 -9.43
N ARG A 271 7.73 -13.48 -10.25
CA ARG A 271 7.80 -14.75 -10.97
C ARG A 271 7.67 -15.96 -10.03
N LEU A 272 8.46 -15.98 -8.95
CA LEU A 272 8.44 -17.10 -7.99
C LEU A 272 7.11 -17.20 -7.24
N CYS A 273 6.51 -16.07 -6.83
CA CYS A 273 5.18 -16.06 -6.23
C CYS A 273 4.14 -16.63 -7.20
N ARG A 274 4.14 -16.20 -8.47
CA ARG A 274 3.23 -16.69 -9.50
C ARG A 274 3.38 -18.20 -9.73
N GLU A 275 4.62 -18.67 -9.87
CA GLU A 275 4.94 -20.10 -10.03
C GLU A 275 4.47 -20.94 -8.83
N GLU A 276 4.64 -20.47 -7.59
CA GLU A 276 4.17 -21.18 -6.40
C GLU A 276 2.63 -21.16 -6.27
N LEU A 277 1.97 -20.06 -6.62
CA LEU A 277 0.51 -19.97 -6.66
C LEU A 277 -0.07 -20.95 -7.68
N ASP A 278 0.49 -21.00 -8.89
CA ASP A 278 0.01 -21.85 -10.00
C ASP A 278 0.13 -23.35 -9.69
N LYS A 279 1.15 -23.74 -8.89
CA LYS A 279 1.28 -25.13 -8.40
C LYS A 279 0.11 -25.55 -7.51
N VAL A 280 -0.52 -24.59 -6.81
CA VAL A 280 -1.65 -24.88 -5.92
C VAL A 280 -2.97 -24.68 -6.65
N ASN A 281 -3.20 -23.48 -7.18
CA ASN A 281 -4.40 -23.15 -7.94
C ASN A 281 -4.10 -21.96 -8.86
N PRO A 282 -4.16 -22.12 -10.20
CA PRO A 282 -3.88 -21.04 -11.14
C PRO A 282 -4.90 -19.89 -11.09
N ASN A 283 -6.02 -20.06 -10.39
CA ASN A 283 -7.00 -18.99 -10.18
C ASN A 283 -6.64 -18.05 -9.02
N PHE A 284 -5.61 -18.36 -8.22
CA PHE A 284 -5.13 -17.41 -7.21
C PHE A 284 -4.51 -16.19 -7.88
N GLU A 285 -4.69 -15.03 -7.25
CA GLU A 285 -4.28 -13.75 -7.82
C GLU A 285 -2.94 -13.26 -7.22
N LEU A 286 -2.18 -12.54 -8.03
CA LEU A 286 -0.96 -11.85 -7.60
C LEU A 286 -1.06 -10.38 -8.01
N THR A 287 -0.98 -9.48 -7.03
CA THR A 287 -1.08 -8.04 -7.23
C THR A 287 0.07 -7.32 -6.54
N ILE A 288 0.20 -6.02 -6.82
CA ILE A 288 1.06 -5.14 -6.03
C ILE A 288 0.34 -3.84 -5.70
N ALA A 289 0.75 -3.20 -4.61
CA ALA A 289 0.61 -1.76 -4.44
C ALA A 289 1.75 -1.05 -5.20
N ALA A 290 1.39 -0.13 -6.08
CA ALA A 290 2.29 0.46 -7.06
C ALA A 290 2.48 1.97 -6.80
N PRO A 291 3.71 2.51 -6.93
CA PRO A 291 3.97 3.93 -6.71
C PRO A 291 3.28 4.83 -7.72
N CYS A 292 3.03 6.08 -7.32
CA CYS A 292 2.63 7.14 -8.24
C CYS A 292 3.75 8.17 -8.51
N GLY A 293 4.70 8.35 -7.58
CA GLY A 293 5.81 9.29 -7.80
C GLY A 293 6.74 8.83 -8.93
N LEU A 294 6.97 9.66 -9.96
CA LEU A 294 7.77 9.28 -11.14
C LEU A 294 9.18 8.79 -10.81
N SER A 295 9.82 9.34 -9.77
CA SER A 295 11.13 8.88 -9.32
C SER A 295 11.15 7.41 -8.86
N LYS A 296 10.00 6.90 -8.41
CA LYS A 296 9.81 5.49 -7.99
C LYS A 296 9.31 4.65 -9.15
N VAL A 297 8.34 5.15 -9.93
CA VAL A 297 7.80 4.48 -11.12
C VAL A 297 8.94 4.15 -12.10
N ASN A 298 9.85 5.08 -12.35
CA ASN A 298 10.96 4.92 -13.29
C ASN A 298 12.05 3.93 -12.84
N VAL A 299 12.02 3.45 -11.59
CA VAL A 299 12.90 2.37 -11.14
C VAL A 299 12.34 0.99 -11.51
N LEU A 300 11.01 0.87 -11.67
CA LEU A 300 10.35 -0.40 -11.89
C LEU A 300 10.61 -0.98 -13.28
N ARG A 301 10.70 -2.31 -13.36
CA ARG A 301 10.72 -3.07 -14.61
C ARG A 301 9.28 -3.40 -15.05
N ILE A 302 8.47 -2.36 -15.30
CA ILE A 302 7.01 -2.45 -15.45
C ILE A 302 6.57 -3.57 -16.41
N ALA A 303 7.10 -3.61 -17.63
CA ALA A 303 6.72 -4.60 -18.64
C ALA A 303 7.09 -6.05 -18.25
N GLU A 304 8.17 -6.24 -17.47
CA GLU A 304 8.60 -7.55 -17.00
C GLU A 304 7.78 -8.00 -15.79
N MET A 305 7.42 -7.06 -14.90
CA MET A 305 6.54 -7.31 -13.75
C MET A 305 5.12 -7.66 -14.19
N ASP A 306 4.57 -6.96 -15.19
CA ASP A 306 3.17 -7.10 -15.62
C ASP A 306 2.81 -8.53 -16.05
N GLN A 307 3.79 -9.29 -16.54
CA GLN A 307 3.62 -10.69 -16.98
C GLN A 307 3.13 -11.63 -15.87
N TYR A 308 3.37 -11.27 -14.62
CA TYR A 308 3.04 -12.10 -13.46
C TYR A 308 1.83 -11.59 -12.67
N LEU A 309 1.41 -10.36 -12.93
CA LEU A 309 0.39 -9.67 -12.13
C LEU A 309 -0.99 -9.83 -12.74
N ASP A 310 -2.00 -10.01 -11.91
CA ASP A 310 -3.40 -9.92 -12.29
C ASP A 310 -3.81 -8.44 -12.49
N PHE A 311 -3.40 -7.57 -11.57
CA PHE A 311 -3.59 -6.11 -11.66
C PHE A 311 -2.65 -5.33 -10.71
N TRP A 312 -2.60 -4.02 -10.90
CA TRP A 312 -1.79 -3.05 -10.18
C TRP A 312 -2.69 -2.12 -9.35
N ASN A 313 -2.49 -2.05 -8.04
CA ASN A 313 -3.15 -1.07 -7.17
C ASN A 313 -2.28 0.20 -7.12
N VAL A 314 -2.52 1.18 -8.01
CA VAL A 314 -1.69 2.40 -8.06
C VAL A 314 -2.09 3.34 -6.93
N MET A 315 -1.17 3.61 -6.01
CA MET A 315 -1.38 4.47 -4.83
C MET A 315 -1.40 5.95 -5.24
N ALA A 316 -2.50 6.41 -5.82
CA ALA A 316 -2.67 7.77 -6.34
C ALA A 316 -3.06 8.78 -5.23
N TYR A 317 -2.31 8.73 -4.13
CA TYR A 317 -2.48 9.55 -2.94
C TYR A 317 -1.12 9.79 -2.25
N ASP A 318 -1.12 10.52 -1.13
CA ASP A 318 0.08 10.97 -0.40
C ASP A 318 1.05 11.81 -1.24
N PHE A 319 0.52 12.66 -2.13
CA PHE A 319 1.33 13.59 -2.92
C PHE A 319 1.81 14.80 -2.11
N ALA A 320 1.11 15.12 -1.03
CA ALA A 320 1.46 16.19 -0.10
C ALA A 320 1.07 15.78 1.32
N GLY A 321 1.91 16.16 2.29
CA GLY A 321 1.74 15.87 3.71
C GLY A 321 2.82 16.56 4.55
N GLY A 322 2.97 16.16 5.81
CA GLY A 322 3.86 16.81 6.78
C GLY A 322 5.36 16.82 6.44
N TRP A 323 5.78 16.02 5.45
CA TRP A 323 7.14 15.98 4.93
C TRP A 323 7.44 17.07 3.88
N GLY A 324 6.40 17.72 3.35
CA GLY A 324 6.49 18.73 2.30
C GLY A 324 6.92 20.11 2.81
N LYS A 325 7.22 21.02 1.88
CA LYS A 325 7.49 22.44 2.19
C LYS A 325 6.24 23.32 2.17
N ASN A 326 5.29 22.96 1.30
CA ASN A 326 4.07 23.71 1.07
C ASN A 326 2.87 22.80 1.37
N ALA A 327 1.76 23.39 1.80
CA ALA A 327 0.48 22.72 1.79
C ALA A 327 0.12 22.41 0.33
N GLY A 328 -0.44 21.23 0.08
CA GLY A 328 -0.68 20.77 -1.30
C GLY A 328 -1.87 19.84 -1.39
N HIS A 329 -2.26 19.53 -2.61
CA HIS A 329 -3.26 18.51 -2.90
C HIS A 329 -2.61 17.13 -2.74
N SER A 330 -3.20 16.30 -1.88
CA SER A 330 -2.65 14.99 -1.53
C SER A 330 -3.02 13.88 -2.52
N ALA A 331 -3.98 14.10 -3.43
CA ALA A 331 -4.46 13.09 -4.37
C ALA A 331 -5.05 13.69 -5.67
N ASN A 332 -4.52 14.82 -6.15
CA ASN A 332 -4.97 15.43 -7.41
C ASN A 332 -4.64 14.51 -8.61
N PHE A 333 -5.55 14.40 -9.58
CA PHE A 333 -5.25 13.60 -10.77
C PHE A 333 -4.42 14.37 -11.77
N PHE A 334 -4.67 15.66 -11.93
CA PHE A 334 -3.98 16.51 -12.89
C PHE A 334 -3.09 17.54 -12.20
N PRO A 335 -2.00 17.99 -12.84
CA PRO A 335 -1.16 19.06 -12.31
C PRO A 335 -1.81 20.43 -12.51
N SER A 336 -1.52 21.37 -11.60
CA SER A 336 -1.91 22.77 -11.73
C SER A 336 -0.90 23.56 -12.55
N GLY A 337 -1.33 24.16 -13.66
CA GLY A 337 -0.50 25.09 -14.43
C GLY A 337 -0.31 26.44 -13.75
N ASP A 338 -1.34 26.93 -13.06
CA ASP A 338 -1.36 28.26 -12.44
C ASP A 338 -0.78 28.24 -11.01
N ASN A 339 -0.84 27.11 -10.31
CA ASN A 339 -0.24 26.91 -8.99
C ASN A 339 0.54 25.59 -8.88
N PRO A 340 1.66 25.42 -9.61
CA PRO A 340 2.42 24.16 -9.61
C PRO A 340 2.92 23.73 -8.22
N ALA A 341 3.13 24.69 -7.32
CA ALA A 341 3.57 24.44 -5.95
C ALA A 341 2.52 23.67 -5.10
N SER A 342 1.25 23.64 -5.54
CA SER A 342 0.17 22.90 -4.89
C SER A 342 0.04 21.45 -5.35
N THR A 343 0.69 21.08 -6.45
CA THR A 343 0.61 19.77 -7.11
C THR A 343 2.01 19.31 -7.50
N GLU A 344 2.86 18.96 -6.52
CA GLU A 344 4.21 18.44 -6.78
C GLU A 344 4.18 17.12 -7.57
N PHE A 345 3.12 16.34 -7.37
CA PHE A 345 2.84 15.10 -8.11
C PHE A 345 1.43 15.15 -8.70
N SER A 346 1.19 14.30 -9.70
CA SER A 346 -0.15 14.07 -10.25
C SER A 346 -0.32 12.62 -10.71
N TYR A 347 -1.54 12.10 -10.61
CA TYR A 347 -1.83 10.72 -11.01
C TYR A 347 -1.58 10.47 -12.51
N VAL A 348 -1.95 11.43 -13.37
CA VAL A 348 -1.86 11.23 -14.82
C VAL A 348 -0.43 11.02 -15.31
N GLU A 349 0.56 11.62 -14.67
CA GLU A 349 1.97 11.41 -15.01
C GLU A 349 2.40 9.95 -14.78
N ALA A 350 2.00 9.37 -13.65
CA ALA A 350 2.28 7.97 -13.35
C ALA A 350 1.52 7.03 -14.29
N LEU A 351 0.22 7.30 -14.49
CA LEU A 351 -0.64 6.52 -15.38
C LEU A 351 -0.06 6.46 -16.79
N ASP A 352 0.38 7.59 -17.33
CA ASP A 352 0.96 7.65 -18.67
C ASP A 352 2.26 6.80 -18.76
N GLU A 353 3.10 6.78 -17.72
CA GLU A 353 4.28 5.89 -17.70
C GLU A 353 3.91 4.40 -17.62
N TYR A 354 2.89 4.00 -16.83
CA TYR A 354 2.41 2.61 -16.83
C TYR A 354 1.91 2.17 -18.21
N LEU A 355 1.06 3.00 -18.84
CA LEU A 355 0.49 2.70 -20.16
C LEU A 355 1.56 2.67 -21.25
N LYS A 356 2.50 3.61 -21.22
CA LYS A 356 3.64 3.68 -22.16
C LYS A 356 4.56 2.46 -22.04
N ASN A 357 4.63 1.84 -20.87
CA ASN A 357 5.36 0.59 -20.64
C ASN A 357 4.51 -0.67 -20.89
N GLY A 358 3.33 -0.52 -21.50
CA GLY A 358 2.55 -1.64 -22.03
C GLY A 358 1.57 -2.30 -21.05
N VAL A 359 1.36 -1.72 -19.87
CA VAL A 359 0.32 -2.21 -18.95
C VAL A 359 -1.04 -1.96 -19.58
N ASP A 360 -1.85 -3.01 -19.66
CA ASP A 360 -3.24 -2.87 -20.09
C ASP A 360 -4.00 -1.96 -19.11
N PRO A 361 -4.69 -0.89 -19.58
CA PRO A 361 -5.42 0.02 -18.68
C PRO A 361 -6.39 -0.72 -17.75
N ARG A 362 -6.96 -1.85 -18.18
CA ARG A 362 -7.90 -2.67 -17.41
C ARG A 362 -7.24 -3.43 -16.24
N LYS A 363 -5.91 -3.45 -16.18
CA LYS A 363 -5.11 -3.95 -15.05
C LYS A 363 -4.71 -2.84 -14.08
N ILE A 364 -5.01 -1.57 -14.38
CA ILE A 364 -4.68 -0.45 -13.49
C ILE A 364 -5.90 -0.16 -12.61
N VAL A 365 -5.77 -0.40 -11.32
CA VAL A 365 -6.78 -0.07 -10.30
C VAL A 365 -6.32 1.20 -9.59
N THR A 366 -7.15 2.24 -9.63
CA THR A 366 -6.79 3.57 -9.14
C THR A 366 -7.03 3.70 -7.65
N GLY A 367 -5.97 3.96 -6.87
CA GLY A 367 -6.05 4.22 -5.45
C GLY A 367 -6.74 5.55 -5.13
N ILE A 368 -7.63 5.52 -4.15
CA ILE A 368 -8.42 6.64 -3.64
C ILE A 368 -8.22 6.69 -2.12
N PRO A 369 -7.76 7.83 -1.56
CA PRO A 369 -7.60 7.95 -0.12
C PRO A 369 -8.97 8.15 0.54
N VAL A 370 -9.20 7.46 1.65
CA VAL A 370 -10.38 7.61 2.51
C VAL A 370 -10.02 8.42 3.77
N TYR A 371 -9.17 9.42 3.59
CA TYR A 371 -8.63 10.27 4.64
C TYR A 371 -8.16 11.60 4.04
N GLY A 372 -7.77 12.54 4.91
CA GLY A 372 -7.22 13.83 4.52
C GLY A 372 -5.92 14.18 5.23
N HIS A 373 -5.09 15.00 4.57
CA HIS A 373 -3.85 15.56 5.12
C HIS A 373 -4.05 17.00 5.60
N GLY A 374 -3.73 17.26 6.86
CA GLY A 374 -3.82 18.57 7.50
C GLY A 374 -2.56 19.43 7.37
N PHE A 375 -2.73 20.75 7.27
CA PHE A 375 -1.66 21.74 7.21
C PHE A 375 -2.06 22.99 8.01
N THR A 376 -1.35 23.28 9.10
CA THR A 376 -1.60 24.47 9.95
C THR A 376 -0.71 25.64 9.57
N ASN A 377 -1.15 26.85 9.89
CA ASN A 377 -0.41 28.09 9.64
C ASN A 377 -0.07 28.32 8.16
N THR A 378 -0.99 27.96 7.27
CA THR A 378 -0.87 28.10 5.82
C THR A 378 -1.86 29.10 5.25
N ASP A 379 -1.54 29.70 4.12
CA ASP A 379 -2.45 30.58 3.37
C ASP A 379 -3.25 29.84 2.30
N GLY A 380 -3.11 28.51 2.24
CA GLY A 380 -3.81 27.63 1.30
C GLY A 380 -2.86 26.81 0.41
N PRO A 381 -3.40 26.12 -0.61
CA PRO A 381 -2.61 25.24 -1.48
C PRO A 381 -1.44 25.97 -2.15
N GLY A 382 -0.27 25.34 -2.19
CA GLY A 382 0.96 25.86 -2.77
C GLY A 382 1.73 26.85 -1.90
N THR A 383 1.24 27.14 -0.68
CA THR A 383 1.90 28.06 0.25
C THR A 383 2.58 27.32 1.41
N PRO A 384 3.62 27.89 2.03
CA PRO A 384 4.26 27.29 3.20
C PRO A 384 3.28 27.01 4.34
N PHE A 385 3.60 26.04 5.18
CA PHE A 385 2.86 25.69 6.39
C PHE A 385 3.81 25.52 7.58
N SER A 386 3.26 25.44 8.79
CA SER A 386 4.00 25.14 10.01
C SER A 386 3.14 24.25 10.92
N GLY A 387 3.42 22.95 10.91
CA GLY A 387 2.62 21.92 11.60
C GLY A 387 1.50 21.35 10.75
N VAL A 388 1.01 20.18 11.13
CA VAL A 388 -0.04 19.46 10.37
C VAL A 388 -1.37 19.36 11.13
N GLY A 389 -1.39 19.85 12.38
CA GLY A 389 -2.56 19.77 13.25
C GLY A 389 -2.76 18.37 13.81
N LYS A 390 -3.83 18.19 14.58
CA LYS A 390 -4.21 16.87 15.09
C LYS A 390 -4.73 16.00 13.95
N GLY A 391 -4.73 14.69 14.16
CA GLY A 391 -5.48 13.78 13.30
C GLY A 391 -6.30 12.79 14.12
N SER A 392 -7.02 11.91 13.43
CA SER A 392 -7.94 10.94 14.03
C SER A 392 -7.18 9.90 14.86
N TRP A 393 -6.07 9.41 14.30
CA TRP A 393 -5.20 8.39 14.94
C TRP A 393 -3.74 8.79 14.92
N GLU A 394 -3.32 9.53 13.90
CA GLU A 394 -1.95 9.98 13.67
C GLU A 394 -1.95 11.48 13.41
N GLU A 395 -0.90 12.18 13.85
CA GLU A 395 -0.82 13.64 13.69
C GLU A 395 -0.88 14.02 12.20
N GLY A 396 -1.76 14.96 11.84
CA GLY A 396 -1.92 15.43 10.46
C GLY A 396 -2.78 14.58 9.54
N ILE A 397 -3.25 13.40 9.96
CA ILE A 397 -4.08 12.51 9.13
C ILE A 397 -5.48 12.38 9.75
N LEU A 398 -6.50 12.80 9.01
CA LEU A 398 -7.89 12.74 9.44
C LEU A 398 -8.64 11.67 8.66
N ASP A 399 -9.29 10.76 9.35
CA ASP A 399 -10.23 9.82 8.72
C ASP A 399 -11.32 10.63 8.02
N TYR A 400 -11.73 10.19 6.84
CA TYR A 400 -12.75 10.90 6.08
C TYR A 400 -14.09 11.00 6.83
N GLY A 401 -14.46 9.95 7.57
CA GLY A 401 -15.65 9.91 8.42
C GLY A 401 -15.66 10.97 9.53
N ASP A 402 -14.50 11.49 9.93
CA ASP A 402 -14.36 12.55 10.94
C ASP A 402 -14.42 13.97 10.34
N LEU A 403 -14.34 14.09 9.00
CA LEU A 403 -14.36 15.38 8.32
C LEU A 403 -15.78 15.94 8.21
N SER A 404 -15.94 17.22 8.53
CA SER A 404 -17.20 17.93 8.32
C SER A 404 -17.38 18.28 6.84
N LEU A 405 -18.18 17.48 6.14
CA LEU A 405 -18.48 17.64 4.70
C LEU A 405 -19.47 18.77 4.38
N GLY A 406 -19.83 19.60 5.37
CA GLY A 406 -20.74 20.74 5.21
C GLY A 406 -20.12 22.05 5.67
N GLY A 407 -20.27 23.10 4.88
CA GLY A 407 -19.87 24.47 5.23
C GLY A 407 -19.29 25.27 4.07
N ASN A 408 -19.10 26.57 4.28
CA ASN A 408 -18.56 27.50 3.28
C ASN A 408 -17.03 27.37 3.08
N ASN A 409 -16.38 26.44 3.77
CA ASN A 409 -14.92 26.28 3.79
C ASN A 409 -14.43 25.15 2.86
N ILE A 410 -15.33 24.42 2.21
CA ILE A 410 -14.98 23.37 1.25
C ILE A 410 -14.74 24.01 -0.12
N HIS A 411 -13.61 23.65 -0.71
CA HIS A 411 -13.20 24.05 -2.03
C HIS A 411 -12.98 22.81 -2.90
N GLU A 412 -13.41 22.90 -4.15
CA GLU A 412 -13.32 21.81 -5.11
C GLU A 412 -12.79 22.37 -6.43
N ASP A 413 -11.77 21.73 -6.97
CA ASP A 413 -11.21 22.03 -8.27
C ASP A 413 -11.45 20.83 -9.20
N GLU A 414 -12.39 21.00 -10.13
CA GLU A 414 -12.76 19.97 -11.09
C GLU A 414 -11.69 19.73 -12.16
N GLN A 415 -10.80 20.69 -12.41
CA GLN A 415 -9.71 20.53 -13.37
C GLN A 415 -8.60 19.67 -12.78
N LEU A 416 -8.28 19.87 -11.50
CA LEU A 416 -7.29 19.07 -10.79
C LEU A 416 -7.84 17.71 -10.33
N LEU A 417 -9.16 17.58 -10.25
CA LEU A 417 -9.85 16.51 -9.53
C LEU A 417 -9.38 16.44 -8.07
N ALA A 418 -9.43 17.58 -7.40
CA ALA A 418 -8.96 17.74 -6.03
C ALA A 418 -9.93 18.59 -5.20
N SER A 419 -9.94 18.37 -3.90
CA SER A 419 -10.70 19.18 -2.96
C SER A 419 -9.94 19.39 -1.65
N TRP A 420 -10.34 20.41 -0.90
CA TRP A 420 -9.79 20.70 0.41
C TRP A 420 -10.77 21.53 1.24
N THR A 421 -10.61 21.53 2.55
CA THR A 421 -11.16 22.58 3.41
C THR A 421 -10.11 23.63 3.70
N TYR A 422 -10.51 24.89 3.82
CA TYR A 422 -9.65 25.95 4.37
C TYR A 422 -10.42 26.85 5.32
N ASP A 423 -9.90 27.01 6.54
CA ASP A 423 -10.39 27.99 7.50
C ASP A 423 -9.40 29.18 7.59
N PRO A 424 -9.78 30.39 7.14
CA PRO A 424 -8.91 31.55 7.17
C PRO A 424 -8.65 32.09 8.58
N GLU A 425 -9.51 31.80 9.57
CA GLU A 425 -9.30 32.28 10.95
C GLU A 425 -8.20 31.47 11.65
N SER A 426 -8.29 30.14 11.56
CA SER A 426 -7.26 29.24 12.12
C SER A 426 -6.08 29.00 11.18
N ARG A 427 -6.17 29.42 9.91
CA ARG A 427 -5.19 29.15 8.84
C ARG A 427 -4.89 27.66 8.72
N TYR A 428 -5.94 26.86 8.74
CA TYR A 428 -5.87 25.41 8.69
C TYR A 428 -6.49 24.88 7.39
N MET A 429 -5.72 24.09 6.67
CA MET A 429 -6.13 23.41 5.44
C MET A 429 -6.17 21.90 5.68
N VAL A 430 -7.15 21.22 5.10
CA VAL A 430 -7.15 19.75 4.99
C VAL A 430 -7.41 19.36 3.54
N SER A 431 -6.48 18.62 2.91
CA SER A 431 -6.66 18.07 1.55
C SER A 431 -7.26 16.67 1.63
N PHE A 432 -8.42 16.46 1.01
CA PHE A 432 -9.17 15.20 0.97
C PHE A 432 -10.13 15.19 -0.23
N ASP A 433 -10.72 14.05 -0.57
CA ASP A 433 -11.73 13.97 -1.63
C ASP A 433 -13.16 14.20 -1.07
N THR A 434 -13.91 15.13 -1.68
CA THR A 434 -15.36 15.23 -1.45
C THR A 434 -16.11 14.21 -2.30
N PRO A 435 -17.38 13.88 -1.99
CA PRO A 435 -18.19 13.03 -2.85
C PRO A 435 -18.26 13.52 -4.30
N LYS A 436 -18.19 14.84 -4.55
CA LYS A 436 -18.19 15.36 -5.92
C LYS A 436 -16.88 15.02 -6.63
N ILE A 437 -15.73 15.23 -6.00
CA ILE A 437 -14.43 14.84 -6.57
C ILE A 437 -14.35 13.33 -6.77
N THR A 438 -14.84 12.53 -5.82
CA THR A 438 -14.94 11.06 -5.97
C THR A 438 -15.72 10.66 -7.22
N ARG A 439 -16.86 11.30 -7.50
CA ARG A 439 -17.65 11.03 -8.72
C ARG A 439 -16.90 11.41 -10.01
N LEU A 440 -16.08 12.45 -9.96
CA LEU A 440 -15.30 12.85 -11.13
C LEU A 440 -14.11 11.91 -11.35
N LYS A 441 -13.44 11.45 -10.29
CA LYS A 441 -12.41 10.40 -10.36
C LYS A 441 -12.99 9.08 -10.88
N ALA A 442 -14.19 8.70 -10.45
CA ALA A 442 -14.90 7.54 -10.99
C ALA A 442 -15.19 7.67 -12.49
N LYS A 443 -15.61 8.86 -12.96
CA LYS A 443 -15.78 9.12 -14.40
C LYS A 443 -14.46 9.05 -15.15
N PHE A 444 -13.38 9.58 -14.59
CA PHE A 444 -12.04 9.43 -15.17
C PHE A 444 -11.66 7.96 -15.34
N ILE A 445 -11.92 7.10 -14.35
CA ILE A 445 -11.69 5.64 -14.43
C ILE A 445 -12.47 5.04 -15.62
N VAL A 446 -13.75 5.41 -15.77
CA VAL A 446 -14.59 4.95 -16.88
C VAL A 446 -14.05 5.45 -18.23
N ASP A 447 -13.78 6.75 -18.35
CA ASP A 447 -13.35 7.39 -19.61
C ASP A 447 -11.98 6.89 -20.08
N ARG A 448 -11.09 6.54 -19.15
CA ARG A 448 -9.77 5.97 -19.45
C ARG A 448 -9.77 4.45 -19.59
N GLY A 449 -10.91 3.78 -19.39
CA GLY A 449 -11.03 2.32 -19.47
C GLY A 449 -10.19 1.59 -18.42
N LEU A 450 -10.03 2.17 -17.24
CA LEU A 450 -9.20 1.61 -16.17
C LEU A 450 -9.90 0.44 -15.46
N GLY A 451 -9.10 -0.36 -14.76
CA GLY A 451 -9.52 -1.59 -14.10
C GLY A 451 -10.44 -1.41 -12.89
N GLY A 452 -10.62 -0.20 -12.37
CA GLY A 452 -11.49 0.10 -11.23
C GLY A 452 -10.81 0.97 -10.18
N ALA A 453 -11.22 0.83 -8.92
CA ALA A 453 -10.71 1.63 -7.80
C ALA A 453 -10.25 0.78 -6.61
N MET A 454 -9.28 1.32 -5.87
CA MET A 454 -8.75 0.80 -4.62
C MET A 454 -8.87 1.87 -3.53
N PHE A 455 -9.09 1.46 -2.29
CA PHE A 455 -9.32 2.37 -1.16
C PHE A 455 -8.37 2.10 0.00
N TRP A 456 -7.65 3.15 0.42
CA TRP A 456 -6.87 3.18 1.65
C TRP A 456 -7.50 4.17 2.64
N GLU A 457 -8.10 3.74 3.75
CA GLU A 457 -8.45 2.35 4.10
C GLU A 457 -9.89 2.24 4.60
N THR A 458 -10.41 1.02 4.63
CA THR A 458 -11.86 0.75 4.77
C THR A 458 -12.50 1.25 6.06
N SER A 459 -11.75 1.42 7.15
CA SER A 459 -12.30 1.87 8.43
C SER A 459 -12.58 3.37 8.50
N ALA A 460 -11.95 4.15 7.62
CA ALA A 460 -11.95 5.61 7.67
C ALA A 460 -13.12 6.26 6.90
N ASP A 461 -13.98 5.47 6.23
CA ASP A 461 -15.12 6.01 5.46
C ASP A 461 -16.26 6.48 6.38
N ASN A 462 -17.16 7.29 5.82
CA ASN A 462 -18.37 7.71 6.51
C ASN A 462 -19.37 6.53 6.60
N SER A 463 -19.95 6.35 7.79
CA SER A 463 -20.94 5.29 8.05
C SER A 463 -22.33 5.54 7.43
N THR A 464 -22.61 6.76 6.96
CA THR A 464 -23.87 7.10 6.30
C THR A 464 -23.76 6.99 4.78
N VAL A 465 -24.75 6.37 4.13
CA VAL A 465 -24.74 6.13 2.67
C VAL A 465 -24.57 7.42 1.87
N ASP A 466 -25.24 8.50 2.25
CA ASP A 466 -25.16 9.80 1.55
C ASP A 466 -23.78 10.48 1.67
N GLY A 467 -22.99 10.08 2.68
CA GLY A 467 -21.64 10.57 2.92
C GLY A 467 -20.55 9.57 2.54
N ASN A 468 -20.88 8.31 2.20
CA ASN A 468 -19.89 7.24 2.01
C ASN A 468 -19.19 7.36 0.64
N MET A 469 -17.86 7.49 0.66
CA MET A 469 -17.05 7.69 -0.54
C MET A 469 -16.99 6.42 -1.40
N ILE A 470 -16.85 5.26 -0.77
CA ILE A 470 -16.77 3.99 -1.49
C ILE A 470 -18.06 3.75 -2.26
N HIS A 471 -19.22 3.85 -1.59
CA HIS A 471 -20.53 3.76 -2.19
C HIS A 471 -20.71 4.77 -3.33
N THR A 472 -20.34 6.03 -3.12
CA THR A 472 -20.41 7.08 -4.16
C THR A 472 -19.63 6.71 -5.42
N LEU A 473 -18.42 6.16 -5.25
CA LEU A 473 -17.59 5.71 -6.36
C LEU A 473 -18.25 4.53 -7.09
N ILE A 474 -18.71 3.51 -6.35
CA ILE A 474 -19.30 2.29 -6.91
C ILE A 474 -20.58 2.60 -7.69
N GLU A 475 -21.47 3.44 -7.16
CA GLU A 475 -22.66 3.89 -7.89
C GLU A 475 -22.29 4.63 -9.18
N THR A 476 -21.22 5.42 -9.17
CA THR A 476 -20.78 6.15 -10.36
C THR A 476 -20.16 5.25 -11.43
N LEU A 477 -19.55 4.12 -11.03
CA LEU A 477 -19.08 3.09 -11.95
C LEU A 477 -20.23 2.29 -12.61
N GLY A 478 -21.47 2.48 -12.16
CA GLY A 478 -22.64 1.74 -12.62
C GLY A 478 -23.20 0.75 -11.59
N GLY A 479 -22.86 0.94 -10.31
CA GLY A 479 -23.32 0.13 -9.19
C GLY A 479 -22.64 -1.25 -9.12
N VAL A 480 -23.09 -2.08 -8.16
CA VAL A 480 -22.52 -3.42 -7.92
C VAL A 480 -22.57 -4.34 -9.15
N THR A 481 -23.49 -4.10 -10.09
CA THR A 481 -23.61 -4.86 -11.34
C THR A 481 -22.52 -4.56 -12.36
N ALA A 482 -21.84 -3.42 -12.24
CA ALA A 482 -20.70 -3.06 -13.08
C ALA A 482 -19.38 -3.64 -12.56
N LEU A 483 -19.38 -4.22 -11.35
CA LEU A 483 -18.21 -4.84 -10.77
C LEU A 483 -17.88 -6.17 -11.45
N GLU A 484 -16.59 -6.48 -11.52
CA GLU A 484 -16.06 -7.74 -12.04
C GLU A 484 -16.74 -8.93 -11.34
N GLN A 485 -17.27 -9.86 -12.12
CA GLN A 485 -17.92 -11.07 -11.62
C GLN A 485 -16.98 -12.27 -11.78
N LYS A 486 -16.16 -12.53 -10.75
CA LYS A 486 -15.22 -13.66 -10.69
C LYS A 486 -15.35 -14.35 -9.33
N GLN A 487 -15.75 -15.62 -9.36
CA GLN A 487 -15.94 -16.37 -8.11
C GLN A 487 -14.64 -16.52 -7.33
N ASN A 488 -14.74 -16.32 -6.03
CA ASN A 488 -13.68 -16.65 -5.08
C ASN A 488 -13.55 -18.17 -4.86
N ILE A 489 -12.47 -18.54 -4.20
CA ILE A 489 -12.11 -19.91 -3.84
C ILE A 489 -12.53 -20.16 -2.40
N ILE A 490 -13.25 -21.25 -2.13
CA ILE A 490 -13.67 -21.61 -0.76
C ILE A 490 -13.11 -22.97 -0.31
N ASP A 491 -12.50 -23.74 -1.22
CA ASP A 491 -11.92 -25.04 -0.95
C ASP A 491 -10.42 -24.92 -0.69
N TYR A 492 -10.02 -25.19 0.56
CA TYR A 492 -8.62 -25.17 1.02
C TYR A 492 -8.27 -26.50 1.71
N PRO A 493 -8.25 -27.63 0.99
CA PRO A 493 -8.04 -28.95 1.59
C PRO A 493 -6.67 -29.09 2.28
N GLY A 494 -5.69 -28.25 1.90
CA GLY A 494 -4.35 -28.21 2.49
C GLY A 494 -4.22 -27.30 3.71
N SER A 495 -5.25 -26.55 4.12
CA SER A 495 -5.15 -25.63 5.25
C SER A 495 -4.82 -26.37 6.55
N LYS A 496 -3.97 -25.81 7.41
CA LYS A 496 -3.74 -26.32 8.77
C LYS A 496 -4.93 -26.11 9.72
N TYR A 497 -5.81 -25.15 9.45
CA TYR A 497 -6.95 -24.84 10.34
C TYR A 497 -8.19 -25.62 9.97
N SER A 498 -8.75 -26.36 10.92
CA SER A 498 -9.90 -27.25 10.68
C SER A 498 -11.16 -26.52 10.21
N ASN A 499 -11.37 -25.27 10.61
CA ASN A 499 -12.50 -24.41 10.18
C ASN A 499 -12.26 -23.64 8.87
N ILE A 500 -11.07 -23.72 8.27
CA ILE A 500 -10.80 -23.19 6.91
C ILE A 500 -10.72 -24.33 5.90
N ARG A 501 -10.39 -25.51 6.39
CA ARG A 501 -10.15 -26.69 5.57
C ARG A 501 -11.46 -27.26 5.02
N VAL A 502 -11.74 -26.92 3.78
CA VAL A 502 -12.96 -27.29 3.06
C VAL A 502 -12.61 -28.08 1.80
N PHE A 503 -13.41 -29.09 1.47
CA PHE A 503 -13.35 -29.85 0.23
C PHE A 503 -14.76 -30.10 -0.31
N ASP A 504 -14.98 -29.75 -1.57
CA ASP A 504 -16.29 -29.83 -2.23
C ASP A 504 -17.37 -29.10 -1.42
N GLY A 505 -17.01 -27.92 -0.89
CA GLY A 505 -17.90 -27.08 -0.08
C GLY A 505 -18.22 -27.63 1.31
N LYS A 506 -17.51 -28.68 1.79
CA LYS A 506 -17.72 -29.29 3.11
C LYS A 506 -16.44 -29.27 3.95
N PHE A 507 -16.58 -29.00 5.25
CA PHE A 507 -15.46 -29.04 6.18
C PHE A 507 -14.86 -30.45 6.27
N ILE A 508 -13.52 -30.54 6.22
CA ILE A 508 -12.79 -31.78 6.48
C ILE A 508 -12.18 -31.72 7.88
N THR A 509 -12.59 -32.63 8.75
CA THR A 509 -11.83 -32.96 9.97
C THR A 509 -10.64 -33.85 9.60
N TRP A 510 -9.39 -33.41 9.80
CA TRP A 510 -8.21 -34.08 9.23
C TRP A 510 -7.34 -34.91 10.16
N ALA A 511 -6.58 -35.78 9.48
CA ALA A 511 -5.16 -36.03 9.74
C ALA A 511 -4.33 -36.00 8.41
N ASN A 512 -3.74 -34.84 7.99
CA ASN A 512 -2.64 -34.80 6.99
C ASN A 512 -1.51 -33.85 7.43
N PRO A 513 -0.24 -34.25 7.25
CA PRO A 513 0.93 -33.42 7.60
C PRO A 513 1.58 -32.51 6.52
N GLN A 514 1.14 -32.46 5.26
CA GLN A 514 1.99 -31.90 4.19
C GLN A 514 2.15 -30.36 4.14
N TYR A 515 1.39 -29.58 4.92
CA TYR A 515 1.49 -28.11 4.98
C TYR A 515 1.68 -27.57 6.42
N ASN A 516 2.12 -28.42 7.34
CA ASN A 516 2.18 -28.14 8.79
C ASN A 516 3.48 -27.47 9.30
N ASN A 517 4.29 -26.84 8.43
CA ASN A 517 5.54 -26.21 8.84
C ASN A 517 5.53 -24.71 8.60
#